data_AF-A0A1E3AYU4-F1
#
_entry.id   AF-A0A1E3AYU4-F1
#
_cell.length_a   1.000
_cell.length_b   1.000
_cell.length_c   1.000
_cell.angle_alpha   90.00
_cell.angle_beta   90.00
_cell.angle_gamma   90.00
#
_symmetry.space_group_name_H-M   'P 1'
#
loop_
_entity.id
_entity.type
_entity.pdbx_description
1 polymer ?
#
loop_
_entity_poly.entity_id
_entity_poly.type
_entity_poly.pdbx_seq_one_letter_code
_entity_poly.pdbx_strand_id
1 'polypeptide(L)'
;MENFHAEWAACLLEGIENNCSVKIGQACLEKCACFHYRVNDMDRLLEKYVTDLNGFIDFLQREYGWVIQINNENKNIIVDENKDYCVCPITAALHGKVSSLLCDCSAHYASKMFSKVLGKEVKAKVKRSYLRDGLSCIYEIGIE
;
A
#
# COMPACT_ATOMS: atom_id res chain seq x y z
N MET A 1 -16.64 -20.19 13.36
CA MET A 1 -16.45 -19.54 12.05
C MET A 1 -15.05 -18.98 12.08
N GLU A 2 -14.09 -19.71 11.51
CA GLU A 2 -12.72 -19.20 11.40
C GLU A 2 -12.73 -17.98 10.49
N ASN A 3 -11.91 -16.96 10.78
CA ASN A 3 -11.74 -15.78 9.94
C ASN A 3 -12.98 -14.91 9.68
N PHE A 4 -14.02 -14.94 10.53
CA PHE A 4 -15.23 -14.11 10.39
C PHE A 4 -14.93 -12.64 10.04
N HIS A 5 -13.94 -12.02 10.70
CA HIS A 5 -13.58 -10.62 10.43
C HIS A 5 -13.05 -10.39 9.01
N ALA A 6 -12.30 -11.36 8.46
CA ALA A 6 -11.78 -11.26 7.10
C ALA A 6 -12.91 -11.49 6.08
N GLU A 7 -13.75 -12.50 6.30
CA GLU A 7 -14.90 -12.77 5.43
C GLU A 7 -15.87 -11.58 5.42
N TRP A 8 -16.15 -11.01 6.59
CA TRP A 8 -16.98 -9.81 6.72
C TRP A 8 -16.37 -8.61 5.96
N ALA A 9 -15.05 -8.41 6.07
CA ALA A 9 -14.36 -7.36 5.34
C ALA A 9 -14.40 -7.57 3.82
N ALA A 10 -14.28 -8.83 3.35
CA ALA A 10 -14.42 -9.14 1.93
C ALA A 10 -15.82 -8.84 1.39
N CYS A 11 -16.87 -9.23 2.11
CA CYS A 11 -18.24 -8.87 1.74
C CYS A 11 -18.45 -7.35 1.69
N LEU A 12 -17.89 -6.60 2.64
CA LEU A 12 -17.95 -5.14 2.62
C LEU A 12 -17.22 -4.57 1.40
N LEU A 13 -16.04 -5.08 1.07
CA LEU A 13 -15.26 -4.64 -0.08
C LEU A 13 -15.98 -4.91 -1.40
N GLU A 14 -16.59 -6.07 -1.56
CA GLU A 14 -17.44 -6.38 -2.72
C GLU A 14 -18.63 -5.43 -2.81
N GLY A 15 -19.27 -5.12 -1.67
CA GLY A 15 -20.36 -4.13 -1.61
C GLY A 15 -19.90 -2.75 -2.08
N ILE A 16 -18.72 -2.29 -1.64
CA ILE A 16 -18.15 -1.01 -2.07
C ILE A 16 -17.82 -1.06 -3.57
N GLU A 17 -17.11 -2.08 -4.04
CA GLU A 17 -16.70 -2.22 -5.44
C GLU A 17 -17.90 -2.22 -6.40
N ASN A 18 -18.99 -2.90 -6.04
CA ASN A 18 -20.17 -3.04 -6.89
C ASN A 18 -21.10 -1.82 -6.88
N ASN A 19 -21.06 -0.98 -5.83
CA ASN A 19 -22.09 0.06 -5.61
C ASN A 19 -21.53 1.48 -5.50
N CYS A 20 -20.22 1.65 -5.40
CA CYS A 20 -19.58 2.96 -5.25
C CYS A 20 -18.73 3.30 -6.46
N SER A 21 -18.55 4.60 -6.71
CA SER A 21 -17.55 5.05 -7.67
C SER A 21 -16.13 4.70 -7.19
N VAL A 22 -15.19 4.56 -8.12
CA VAL A 22 -13.76 4.32 -7.82
C VAL A 22 -13.23 5.32 -6.77
N LYS A 23 -13.59 6.60 -6.91
CA LYS A 23 -13.18 7.65 -5.97
C LYS A 23 -13.69 7.41 -4.55
N ILE A 24 -14.94 6.95 -4.40
CA ILE A 24 -15.52 6.63 -3.09
C ILE A 24 -14.84 5.38 -2.52
N GLY A 25 -14.62 4.35 -3.34
CA GLY A 25 -13.89 3.15 -2.93
C GLY A 25 -12.50 3.49 -2.38
N GLN A 26 -11.72 4.28 -3.13
CA GLN A 26 -10.40 4.76 -2.70
C GLN A 26 -10.47 5.51 -1.36
N ALA A 27 -11.42 6.43 -1.18
CA ALA A 27 -11.58 7.17 0.07
C ALA A 27 -11.91 6.23 1.26
N CYS A 28 -12.71 5.18 1.05
CA CYS A 28 -12.94 4.16 2.08
C CYS A 28 -11.64 3.45 2.46
N LEU A 29 -10.83 3.05 1.47
CA LEU A 29 -9.59 2.32 1.69
C LEU A 29 -8.47 3.20 2.28
N GLU A 30 -8.47 4.50 2.01
CA GLU A 30 -7.57 5.46 2.65
C GLU A 30 -7.73 5.47 4.18
N LYS A 31 -8.97 5.36 4.67
CA LYS A 31 -9.24 5.29 6.10
C LYS A 31 -8.64 4.01 6.72
N CYS A 32 -8.76 2.89 6.02
CA CYS A 32 -8.14 1.62 6.40
C CYS A 32 -6.61 1.73 6.41
N ALA A 33 -6.03 2.37 5.40
CA ALA A 33 -4.58 2.61 5.35
C ALA A 33 -4.09 3.48 6.50
N CYS A 34 -4.86 4.51 6.91
CA CYS A 34 -4.52 5.32 8.08
C CYS A 34 -4.55 4.51 9.38
N PHE A 35 -5.51 3.60 9.53
CA PHE A 35 -5.53 2.67 10.65
C PHE A 35 -4.31 1.75 10.62
N HIS A 36 -4.04 1.11 9.47
CA HIS A 36 -2.88 0.23 9.27
C HIS A 36 -1.56 0.94 9.59
N TYR A 37 -1.36 2.16 9.10
CA TYR A 37 -0.19 2.99 9.37
C TYR A 37 -0.01 3.25 10.86
N ARG A 38 -1.11 3.57 11.56
CA ARG A 38 -1.08 3.86 13.00
C ARG A 38 -0.77 2.62 13.84
N VAL A 39 -1.38 1.46 13.54
CA VAL A 39 -1.15 0.24 14.33
C VAL A 39 0.27 -0.30 14.16
N ASN A 40 0.92 -0.02 13.03
CA ASN A 40 2.33 -0.34 12.81
C ASN A 40 3.29 0.69 13.42
N ASP A 41 2.78 1.73 14.10
CA ASP A 41 3.57 2.80 14.73
C ASP A 41 4.58 3.44 13.76
N MET A 42 4.12 3.66 12.52
CA MET A 42 5.00 4.08 11.43
C MET A 42 5.56 5.48 11.64
N ASP A 43 4.88 6.35 12.38
CA ASP A 43 5.42 7.68 12.69
C ASP A 43 6.73 7.58 13.47
N ARG A 44 6.82 6.68 14.46
CA ARG A 44 8.05 6.42 15.21
C ARG A 44 9.09 5.73 14.35
N LEU A 45 8.69 4.74 13.55
CA LEU A 45 9.62 3.99 12.69
C LEU A 45 10.30 4.91 11.64
N LEU A 46 9.54 5.86 11.09
CA LEU A 46 9.99 6.75 10.01
C LEU A 46 10.68 8.03 10.50
N GLU A 47 10.62 8.34 11.79
CA GLU A 47 11.14 9.60 12.35
C GLU A 47 12.59 9.89 11.94
N LYS A 48 13.45 8.88 11.99
CA LYS A 48 14.88 8.99 11.64
C LYS A 48 15.17 9.17 10.14
N TYR A 49 14.15 9.00 9.29
CA TYR A 49 14.28 9.15 7.84
C TYR A 49 13.60 10.41 7.33
N VAL A 50 13.02 11.24 8.19
CA VAL A 50 12.41 12.51 7.75
C VAL A 50 13.48 13.36 7.06
N THR A 51 13.18 13.82 5.84
CA THR A 51 14.07 14.48 4.87
C THR A 51 15.22 13.64 4.31
N ASP A 52 15.33 12.37 4.69
CA ASP A 52 16.32 11.41 4.20
C ASP A 52 15.66 10.31 3.36
N LEU A 53 15.30 10.66 2.12
CA LEU A 53 14.70 9.72 1.18
C LEU A 53 15.64 8.54 0.86
N ASN A 54 16.95 8.79 0.75
CA ASN A 54 17.91 7.75 0.39
C ASN A 54 18.05 6.72 1.52
N GLY A 55 18.21 7.17 2.77
CA GLY A 55 18.26 6.26 3.92
C GLY A 55 16.96 5.48 4.11
N PHE A 56 15.82 6.08 3.80
CA PHE A 56 14.54 5.35 3.78
C PHE A 56 14.50 4.26 2.71
N ILE A 57 14.95 4.57 1.49
CA ILE A 57 15.01 3.60 0.39
C ILE A 57 15.94 2.45 0.73
N ASP A 58 17.13 2.73 1.26
CA ASP A 58 18.08 1.70 1.68
C ASP A 58 17.47 0.78 2.75
N PHE A 59 16.69 1.35 3.69
CA PHE A 59 15.94 0.57 4.67
C PHE A 59 14.91 -0.36 4.02
N LEU A 60 14.08 0.16 3.09
CA LEU A 60 13.07 -0.65 2.41
C LEU A 60 13.70 -1.79 1.59
N GLN A 61 14.81 -1.50 0.91
CA GLN A 61 15.56 -2.51 0.15
C GLN A 61 16.16 -3.57 1.06
N ARG A 62 16.78 -3.18 2.18
CA ARG A 62 17.45 -4.12 3.09
C ARG A 62 16.49 -4.94 3.93
N GLU A 63 15.51 -4.29 4.56
CA GLU A 63 14.63 -4.95 5.53
C GLU A 63 13.45 -5.64 4.84
N TYR A 64 12.93 -5.05 3.76
CA TYR A 64 11.75 -5.58 3.07
C TYR A 64 12.08 -6.19 1.70
N GLY A 65 13.31 -6.07 1.19
CA GLY A 65 13.70 -6.64 -0.10
C GLY A 65 13.10 -5.91 -1.31
N TRP A 66 12.53 -4.72 -1.10
CA TRP A 66 11.86 -3.94 -2.16
C TRP A 66 12.87 -3.51 -3.22
N VAL A 67 12.40 -3.36 -4.47
CA VAL A 67 13.18 -2.77 -5.56
C VAL A 67 12.57 -1.42 -5.89
N ILE A 68 13.37 -0.36 -5.77
CA ILE A 68 12.92 1.02 -5.88
C ILE A 68 13.68 1.73 -6.99
N GLN A 69 12.94 2.36 -7.91
CA GLN A 69 13.48 3.16 -8.99
C GLN A 69 12.98 4.60 -8.86
N ILE A 70 13.89 5.55 -8.75
CA ILE A 70 13.57 6.98 -8.72
C ILE A 70 13.75 7.55 -10.11
N ASN A 71 12.70 8.15 -10.65
CA ASN A 71 12.76 8.88 -11.91
C ASN A 71 12.62 10.38 -11.62
N ASN A 72 13.75 11.07 -11.61
CA ASN A 72 13.80 12.50 -11.35
C ASN A 72 13.21 13.34 -12.50
N GLU A 73 13.25 12.83 -13.74
CA GLU A 73 12.67 13.53 -14.90
C GLU A 73 11.15 13.53 -14.84
N ASN A 74 10.57 12.38 -14.51
CA ASN A 74 9.11 12.18 -14.44
C ASN A 74 8.53 12.46 -13.05
N LYS A 75 9.35 12.92 -12.10
CA LYS A 75 8.97 13.19 -10.70
C LYS A 75 8.17 12.04 -10.08
N ASN A 76 8.62 10.80 -10.28
CA ASN A 76 7.97 9.64 -9.69
C ASN A 76 8.96 8.61 -9.15
N ILE A 77 8.46 7.77 -8.25
CA ILE A 77 9.18 6.63 -7.68
C ILE A 77 8.36 5.38 -7.98
N ILE A 78 8.98 4.39 -8.60
CA ILE A 78 8.40 3.05 -8.78
C ILE A 78 8.90 2.17 -7.65
N VAL A 79 7.96 1.57 -6.92
CA VAL A 79 8.22 0.67 -5.81
C VAL A 79 7.68 -0.70 -6.18
N ASP A 80 8.56 -1.68 -6.33
CA ASP A 80 8.22 -3.09 -6.47
C ASP A 80 8.51 -3.78 -5.12
N GLU A 81 7.50 -4.39 -4.50
CA GLU A 81 7.70 -5.11 -3.23
C GLU A 81 8.64 -6.32 -3.37
N ASN A 82 8.85 -6.78 -4.61
CA ASN A 82 9.71 -7.88 -5.02
C ASN A 82 9.38 -9.17 -4.24
N LYS A 83 8.09 -9.55 -4.25
CA LYS A 83 7.58 -10.77 -3.60
C LYS A 83 6.69 -11.56 -4.56
N ASP A 84 6.76 -12.87 -4.46
CA ASP A 84 5.88 -13.82 -5.15
C ASP A 84 4.65 -14.21 -4.30
N TYR A 85 4.34 -13.42 -3.27
CA TYR A 85 3.17 -13.59 -2.41
C TYR A 85 2.66 -12.24 -1.89
N CYS A 86 1.40 -12.22 -1.43
CA CYS A 86 0.82 -11.06 -0.77
C CYS A 86 1.00 -11.14 0.76
N VAL A 87 1.57 -10.09 1.36
CA VAL A 87 1.77 -9.97 2.83
C VAL A 87 0.49 -9.58 3.60
N CYS A 88 -0.59 -9.25 2.90
CA CYS A 88 -1.80 -8.75 3.53
C CYS A 88 -2.50 -9.86 4.34
N PRO A 89 -2.76 -9.67 5.65
CA PRO A 89 -3.37 -10.69 6.48
C PRO A 89 -4.81 -11.02 6.05
N ILE A 90 -5.56 -10.07 5.48
CA ILE A 90 -6.90 -10.31 4.94
C ILE A 90 -6.81 -11.25 3.72
N THR A 91 -5.90 -10.96 2.79
CA THR A 91 -5.67 -11.82 1.62
C THR A 91 -5.22 -13.22 2.03
N ALA A 92 -4.32 -13.32 3.02
CA ALA A 92 -3.85 -14.61 3.54
C ALA A 92 -4.98 -15.42 4.19
N ALA A 93 -5.78 -14.79 5.05
CA ALA A 93 -6.91 -15.43 5.73
C ALA A 93 -8.00 -15.94 4.77
N LEU A 94 -8.10 -15.34 3.59
CA LEU A 94 -9.10 -15.67 2.56
C LEU A 94 -8.50 -16.41 1.35
N HIS A 95 -7.23 -16.81 1.41
CA HIS A 95 -6.53 -17.49 0.31
C HIS A 95 -6.67 -16.76 -1.04
N GLY A 96 -6.57 -15.43 -1.03
CA GLY A 96 -6.70 -14.60 -2.23
C GLY A 96 -8.13 -14.35 -2.72
N LYS A 97 -9.16 -14.87 -2.03
CA LYS A 97 -10.57 -14.66 -2.40
C LYS A 97 -11.12 -13.37 -1.80
N VAL A 98 -10.61 -12.23 -2.27
CA VAL A 98 -11.05 -10.89 -1.85
C VAL A 98 -10.92 -9.90 -3.01
N SER A 99 -11.75 -8.86 -3.03
CA SER A 99 -11.70 -7.80 -4.05
C SER A 99 -10.33 -7.14 -4.16
N SER A 100 -9.91 -6.86 -5.40
CA SER A 100 -8.65 -6.15 -5.67
C SER A 100 -8.65 -4.67 -5.26
N LEU A 101 -9.83 -4.12 -4.94
CA LEU A 101 -9.98 -2.82 -4.31
C LEU A 101 -9.19 -2.74 -2.99
N LEU A 102 -9.02 -3.86 -2.28
CA LEU A 102 -8.21 -3.96 -1.07
C LEU A 102 -6.78 -3.40 -1.27
N CYS A 103 -6.21 -3.55 -2.46
CA CYS A 103 -4.84 -3.12 -2.77
C CYS A 103 -4.66 -1.59 -2.70
N ASP A 104 -5.74 -0.80 -2.78
CA ASP A 104 -5.67 0.64 -2.59
C ASP A 104 -5.27 1.00 -1.15
N CYS A 105 -5.56 0.12 -0.17
CA CYS A 105 -5.04 0.28 1.19
C CYS A 105 -3.49 0.37 1.20
N SER A 106 -2.81 -0.53 0.46
CA SER A 106 -1.35 -0.54 0.38
C SER A 106 -0.81 0.70 -0.35
N ALA A 107 -1.48 1.16 -1.42
CA ALA A 107 -1.08 2.39 -2.08
C ALA A 107 -1.19 3.59 -1.14
N HIS A 108 -2.34 3.78 -0.48
CA HIS A 108 -2.50 4.86 0.50
C HIS A 108 -1.49 4.73 1.65
N TYR A 109 -1.20 3.52 2.13
CA TYR A 109 -0.18 3.29 3.14
C TYR A 109 1.21 3.75 2.67
N ALA A 110 1.61 3.39 1.44
CA ALA A 110 2.86 3.86 0.84
C ALA A 110 2.88 5.39 0.70
N SER A 111 1.80 6.00 0.19
CA SER A 111 1.65 7.46 0.11
C SER A 111 1.90 8.13 1.47
N LYS A 112 1.39 7.57 2.57
CA LYS A 112 1.65 8.11 3.92
C LYS A 112 3.11 7.99 4.34
N MET A 113 3.74 6.83 4.11
CA MET A 113 5.16 6.65 4.44
C MET A 113 6.05 7.65 3.70
N PHE A 114 5.88 7.74 2.38
CA PHE A 114 6.67 8.66 1.57
C PHE A 114 6.33 10.12 1.88
N SER A 115 5.08 10.46 2.22
CA SER A 115 4.72 11.82 2.60
C SER A 115 5.41 12.25 3.89
N LYS A 116 5.49 11.34 4.87
CA LYS A 116 6.20 11.57 6.14
C LYS A 116 7.69 11.81 5.90
N VAL A 117 8.33 10.94 5.11
CA VAL A 117 9.76 11.02 4.79
C VAL A 117 10.09 12.26 3.99
N LEU A 118 9.28 12.62 2.99
CA LEU A 118 9.53 13.79 2.12
C LEU A 118 9.09 15.11 2.75
N GLY A 119 8.33 15.10 3.85
CA GLY A 119 7.79 16.31 4.48
C GLY A 119 6.73 17.04 3.65
N LYS A 120 6.17 16.39 2.63
CA LYS A 120 5.11 16.93 1.76
C LYS A 120 4.14 15.83 1.36
N GLU A 121 2.90 16.19 1.03
CA GLU A 121 1.91 15.22 0.55
C GLU A 121 2.34 14.63 -0.80
N VAL A 122 2.33 13.30 -0.91
CA VAL A 122 2.55 12.57 -2.15
C VAL A 122 1.43 11.58 -2.40
N LYS A 123 1.15 11.29 -3.67
CA LYS A 123 0.10 10.33 -4.05
C LYS A 123 0.72 9.05 -4.58
N ALA A 124 0.14 7.93 -4.20
CA ALA A 124 0.52 6.61 -4.66
C ALA A 124 -0.63 5.97 -5.43
N LYS A 125 -0.32 5.19 -6.45
CA LYS A 125 -1.31 4.38 -7.17
C LYS A 125 -0.79 2.96 -7.37
N VAL A 126 -1.69 1.98 -7.29
CA VAL A 126 -1.39 0.59 -7.62
C VAL A 126 -1.18 0.47 -9.14
N LYS A 127 0.01 0.06 -9.56
CA LYS A 127 0.33 -0.27 -10.96
C LYS A 127 0.08 -1.75 -11.25
N ARG A 128 0.41 -2.59 -10.28
CA ARG A 128 0.21 -4.04 -10.31
C ARG A 128 0.00 -4.54 -8.89
N SER A 129 -0.73 -5.63 -8.73
CA SER A 129 -0.85 -6.29 -7.43
C SER A 129 -0.93 -7.80 -7.60
N TYR A 130 -0.35 -8.51 -6.64
CA TYR A 130 -0.42 -9.98 -6.58
C TYR A 130 -1.84 -10.52 -6.68
N LEU A 131 -2.80 -9.83 -6.08
CA LEU A 131 -4.20 -10.24 -6.11
C LEU A 131 -4.82 -10.22 -7.52
N ARG A 132 -4.24 -9.45 -8.46
CA ARG A 132 -4.74 -9.34 -9.84
C ARG A 132 -4.10 -10.34 -10.79
N ASP A 133 -2.79 -10.59 -10.67
CA ASP A 133 -2.06 -11.41 -11.64
C ASP A 133 -1.06 -12.42 -11.04
N GLY A 134 -1.02 -12.55 -9.72
CA GLY A 134 -0.11 -13.46 -9.02
C GLY A 134 1.36 -13.04 -9.05
N LEU A 135 1.67 -11.83 -9.52
CA LEU A 135 3.03 -11.28 -9.56
C LEU A 135 3.25 -10.24 -8.45
N SER A 136 4.47 -9.71 -8.36
CA SER A 136 4.79 -8.73 -7.31
C SER A 136 3.94 -7.46 -7.39
N CYS A 137 3.61 -6.90 -6.22
CA CYS A 137 2.92 -5.62 -6.09
C CYS A 137 3.83 -4.46 -6.51
N ILE A 138 3.32 -3.58 -7.37
CA ILE A 138 4.03 -2.38 -7.84
C ILE A 138 3.18 -1.15 -7.57
N TYR A 139 3.80 -0.13 -6.98
CA TYR A 139 3.22 1.18 -6.75
C TYR A 139 4.01 2.26 -7.50
N GLU A 140 3.30 3.27 -7.98
CA GLU A 140 3.89 4.50 -8.49
C GLU A 140 3.57 5.64 -7.53
N ILE A 141 4.61 6.26 -6.96
CA ILE A 141 4.53 7.41 -6.05
C ILE A 141 4.86 8.68 -6.85
N GLY A 142 3.92 9.61 -6.95
CA GLY A 142 4.16 10.93 -7.54
C GLY A 142 4.71 11.90 -6.51
N ILE A 143 5.85 12.53 -6.79
CA ILE A 143 6.61 13.37 -5.84
C ILE A 143 6.68 14.84 -6.27
N GLU A 144 5.64 15.36 -6.92
CA GLU A 144 5.55 16.73 -7.47
C GLU A 144 6.05 17.85 -6.56
#